data_AF-A0A6N9BZB9-F1
#
_entry.id   AF-A0A6N9BZB9-F1
#
_cell.length_a   1.000
_cell.length_b   1.000
_cell.length_c   1.000
_cell.angle_alpha   90.00
_cell.angle_beta   90.00
_cell.angle_gamma   90.00
#
_symmetry.space_group_name_H-M   'P 1'
#
loop_
_entity.id
_entity.type
_entity.pdbx_description
1 polymer ?
#
loop_
_entity_poly.entity_id
_entity_poly.type
_entity_poly.pdbx_seq_one_letter_code
_entity_poly.pdbx_strand_id
1 'polypeptide(L)' 'EFGVELPPGVEARVGDRTAEMRYLGAPRRPAGTEGLDESELADLVTRDSMVGTAVLPAVAPGSRSA' A
#
# COMPACT_ATOMS: atom_id res chain seq x y z
N GLU A 1 10.48 -12.66 5.72
CA GLU A 1 9.68 -13.62 4.93
C GLU A 1 8.80 -12.94 3.88
N PHE A 2 8.10 -11.84 4.18
CA PHE A 2 7.26 -11.12 3.20
C PHE A 2 8.00 -10.22 2.20
N GLY A 3 9.33 -10.11 2.29
CA GLY A 3 10.13 -9.26 1.38
C GLY A 3 10.00 -7.75 1.60
N VAL A 4 9.42 -7.31 2.73
CA VAL A 4 9.28 -5.89 3.09
C VAL A 4 10.26 -5.54 4.20
N GLU A 5 11.04 -4.48 3.97
CA GLU A 5 11.90 -3.85 4.96
C GLU A 5 11.36 -2.47 5.30
N LEU A 6 11.17 -2.19 6.59
CA LEU A 6 10.70 -0.90 7.06
C LEU A 6 11.89 0.03 7.32
N PRO A 7 11.89 1.26 6.75
CA PRO A 7 12.94 2.23 7.01
C PRO A 7 13.08 2.59 8.50
N PRO A 8 14.26 3.02 8.95
CA PRO A 8 14.45 3.55 10.29
C PRO A 8 13.45 4.67 10.59
N GLY A 9 12.75 4.57 11.72
CA GLY A 9 11.75 5.57 12.14
C GLY A 9 10.31 5.27 11.70
N VAL A 10 10.06 4.20 10.93
CA VAL A 10 8.70 3.73 10.65
C VAL A 10 8.24 2.78 11.78
N GLU A 11 7.16 3.15 12.46
CA GLU A 11 6.54 2.33 13.51
C GLU A 11 5.60 1.27 12.90
N ALA A 12 5.75 0.02 13.31
CA ALA A 12 4.81 -1.05 13.00
C ALA A 12 3.79 -1.20 14.13
N ARG A 13 2.49 -1.16 13.81
CA ARG A 13 1.39 -1.43 14.75
C ARG A 13 0.59 -2.63 14.29
N VAL A 14 0.38 -3.59 15.19
CA VAL A 14 -0.33 -4.84 14.89
C VAL A 14 -1.74 -4.76 15.47
N GLY A 15 -2.75 -4.82 14.59
CA GLY A 15 -4.13 -5.00 15.00
C GLY A 15 -4.41 -6.49 15.20
N ASP A 16 -4.62 -6.90 16.46
CA ASP A 16 -5.09 -8.24 16.77
C ASP A 16 -6.60 -8.37 16.46
N ARG A 17 -7.01 -9.50 15.89
CA ARG A 17 -8.40 -9.75 15.44
C ARG A 17 -9.29 -10.31 16.55
N THR A 18 -8.90 -10.14 17.80
CA THR A 18 -9.62 -10.63 18.99
C THR A 18 -10.86 -9.80 19.33
N ALA A 19 -10.96 -8.58 18.82
CA ALA A 19 -12.16 -7.75 18.92
C ALA A 19 -13.11 -7.97 17.72
N GLU A 20 -14.40 -7.66 17.90
CA GLU A 20 -15.39 -7.67 16.80
C GLU A 20 -15.10 -6.61 15.73
N MET A 21 -14.26 -5.62 16.05
CA MET A 21 -13.80 -4.59 15.13
C MET A 21 -13.00 -5.19 13.98
N ARG A 22 -13.25 -4.67 12.77
CA ARG A 22 -12.50 -5.02 11.56
C ARG A 22 -11.61 -3.86 11.17
N TYR A 23 -10.32 -4.14 11.01
CA TYR A 23 -9.33 -3.19 10.53
C TYR A 23 -9.05 -3.43 9.05
N LEU A 24 -8.93 -2.34 8.30
CA LEU A 24 -8.49 -2.34 6.91
C LEU A 24 -7.40 -1.29 6.77
N GLY A 25 -6.23 -1.68 6.30
CA GLY A 25 -5.13 -0.75 6.03
C GLY A 25 -5.46 0.10 4.81
N ALA A 26 -5.24 1.40 4.90
CA ALA A 26 -5.20 2.28 3.74
C ALA A 26 -3.71 2.48 3.35
N PRO A 27 -3.24 1.88 2.24
CA PRO A 27 -1.85 2.00 1.86
C PRO A 27 -1.50 3.44 1.50
N ARG A 28 -0.26 3.84 1.76
CA ARG A 28 0.24 5.15 1.36
C ARG A 28 0.30 5.21 -0.17
N ARG A 29 -0.19 6.31 -0.75
CA ARG A 29 -0.05 6.59 -2.19
C ARG A 29 1.42 6.55 -2.60
N PRO A 30 1.81 5.74 -3.60
CA PRO A 30 3.20 5.66 -4.03
C PRO A 30 3.60 6.89 -4.86
N ALA A 31 4.90 7.19 -4.85
CA ALA A 31 5.47 8.26 -5.67
C ALA A 31 5.31 7.96 -7.18
N GLY A 32 5.25 9.01 -8.00
CA GLY A 32 5.13 8.88 -9.46
C GLY A 32 3.69 8.63 -9.93
N THR A 33 2.70 8.78 -9.04
CA THR A 33 1.28 8.58 -9.36
C THR A 33 0.50 9.89 -9.50
N GLU A 34 1.16 11.04 -9.53
CA GLU A 34 0.52 12.37 -9.46
C GLU A 34 -0.47 12.63 -10.61
N GLY A 35 -0.25 11.99 -11.77
CA GLY A 35 -1.11 12.09 -12.95
C GLY A 35 -2.14 10.97 -13.11
N LEU A 36 -2.21 10.01 -12.19
CA LEU A 36 -3.18 8.92 -12.25
C LEU A 36 -4.54 9.35 -11.71
N ASP A 37 -5.60 8.88 -12.36
CA ASP A 37 -6.96 9.02 -11.87
C ASP A 37 -7.30 8.00 -10.78
N GLU A 38 -8.55 8.03 -10.29
CA GLU A 38 -9.00 7.16 -9.21
C GLU A 38 -8.97 5.66 -9.60
N SER A 39 -9.36 5.34 -10.84
CA SER A 39 -9.39 3.97 -11.34
C SER A 39 -7.97 3.42 -11.43
N GLU A 40 -7.07 4.20 -12.02
CA GLU A 40 -5.66 3.83 -12.16
C GLU A 40 -4.97 3.69 -10.80
N LEU A 41 -5.32 4.51 -9.80
CA LEU A 41 -4.82 4.37 -8.44
C LEU A 41 -5.38 3.12 -7.75
N ALA A 42 -6.65 2.79 -7.96
CA ALA A 42 -7.28 1.60 -7.40
C ALA A 42 -6.63 0.32 -7.92
N ASP A 43 -6.21 0.29 -9.19
CA ASP A 43 -5.51 -0.85 -9.80
C ASP A 43 -4.14 -1.14 -9.16
N LEU A 44 -3.51 -0.15 -8.52
CA LEU A 44 -2.28 -0.36 -7.77
C LEU A 44 -2.50 -1.07 -6.43
N VAL A 45 -3.71 -1.00 -5.87
CA VAL A 45 -3.99 -1.50 -4.52
C VAL A 45 -4.09 -3.02 -4.53
N THR A 46 -3.18 -3.66 -3.79
CA THR A 46 -3.20 -5.12 -3.61
C THR A 46 -3.79 -5.50 -2.26
N ARG A 47 -4.31 -6.72 -2.14
CA ARG A 47 -4.77 -7.29 -0.87
C ARG A 47 -3.71 -7.18 0.23
N ASP A 48 -2.46 -7.50 -0.10
CA ASP A 48 -1.37 -7.52 0.87
C ASP A 48 -1.05 -6.10 1.38
N SER A 49 -1.18 -5.09 0.52
CA SER A 49 -1.05 -3.69 0.93
C SER A 49 -2.18 -3.23 1.86
N MET A 50 -3.39 -3.76 1.67
CA MET A 50 -4.56 -3.49 2.52
C MET A 50 -4.52 -4.25 3.86
N VAL A 51 -3.81 -5.38 3.92
CA VAL A 51 -3.59 -6.14 5.17
C VAL A 51 -2.38 -5.61 5.94
N GLY A 52 -1.44 -4.92 5.28
CA GLY A 52 -0.26 -4.34 5.89
C GLY A 52 1.01 -5.20 5.79
N THR A 53 1.02 -6.19 4.89
CA THR A 53 2.19 -7.06 4.64
C THR A 53 3.00 -6.67 3.41
N ALA A 54 2.53 -5.68 2.65
CA ALA A 54 3.22 -5.11 1.49
C ALA A 54 3.12 -3.59 1.47
N VAL A 55 4.09 -2.92 0.84
CA VAL A 55 4.01 -1.49 0.49
C VAL A 55 3.87 -1.35 -1.02
N LEU A 56 3.15 -0.33 -1.48
CA LEU A 56 3.01 -0.08 -2.90
C LEU A 56 4.36 0.41 -3.48
N PRO A 57 4.84 -0.16 -4.59
CA PRO A 57 6.07 0.28 -5.22
C PRO A 57 5.88 1.66 -5.86
N ALA A 58 6.97 2.43 -5.97
CA ALA A 58 6.96 3.64 -6.77
C ALA A 58 6.63 3.32 -8.23
N VAL A 59 5.83 4.17 -8.87
CA VAL A 59 5.49 4.04 -10.28
C VAL A 59 6.48 4.86 -11.10
N ALA A 60 7.02 4.27 -12.17
CA ALA A 60 7.95 4.98 -13.04
C ALA A 60 7.24 6.16 -13.71
N PRO A 61 7.83 7.38 -13.71
CA PRO A 61 7.21 8.52 -14.35
C PRO A 61 6.99 8.24 -15.85
N GLY A 62 5.74 8.30 -16.28
CA GLY A 62 5.35 8.08 -17.68
C GLY A 62 4.96 6.64 -18.04
N SER A 63 4.91 5.69 -17.10
CA SER A 63 4.31 4.37 -17.35
C SER A 63 2.78 4.48 -17.42
N ARG A 64 2.26 5.12 -18.46
CA ARG A 64 0.86 4.93 -18.83
C ARG A 64 0.76 3.60 -19.55
N SER A 65 -0.02 2.68 -19.01
CA SER A 65 -0.54 1.59 -19.84
C SER A 65 -1.44 2.24 -20.88
N ALA A 66 -1.17 1.98 -22.16
CA ALA A 66 -2.01 2.38 -23.27
C ALA A 66 -3.40 1.72 -23.19
#